data_AF-A0A973CNR5-F1
#
_entry.id   AF-A0A973CNR5-F1
#
_cell.length_a   1.000
_cell.length_b   1.000
_cell.length_c   1.000
_cell.angle_alpha   90.00
_cell.angle_beta   90.00
_cell.angle_gamma   90.00
#
_symmetry.space_group_name_H-M   'P 1'
#
loop_
_entity.id
_entity.type
_entity.pdbx_description
1 polymer ?
#
loop_
_entity_poly.entity_id
_entity_poly.type
_entity_poly.pdbx_seq_one_letter_code
_entity_poly.pdbx_strand_id
1 'polypeptide(L)'
;MKTEQIESYVRAMDQVPAVIWTTDLELCFTLSTGRALNDLGLKKDEVLCMSLYEYFDTNDPTYEPIAAHIKALDGEKSTFVVEWNDRIFQNTIEPLYDEDEKILGCIGIALDITEIKEDEAEKRVLEEDLREKQKMQVAAQLASIISNDFNNLMTVIEGNINLLDELNSNSENTDMIKEISSACVRARDITAKLMNLSQKNEYSPTLCDLNKIVVKHIDMVRHLIGSEDK
;
A
#
# COMPACT_ATOMS: atom_id res chain seq x y z
N MET A 1 -42.11 35.83 2.34
CA MET A 1 -42.22 34.56 1.59
C MET A 1 -41.11 34.35 0.58
N LYS A 2 -41.08 34.95 -0.63
CA LYS A 2 -40.03 34.65 -1.64
C LYS A 2 -38.60 34.99 -1.18
N THR A 3 -38.41 36.13 -0.51
CA THR A 3 -37.10 36.58 0.02
C THR A 3 -36.61 35.71 1.19
N GLU A 4 -37.49 35.36 2.13
CA GLU A 4 -37.15 34.47 3.26
C GLU A 4 -36.73 33.08 2.78
N GLN A 5 -37.33 32.60 1.68
CA GLN A 5 -36.99 31.30 1.12
C GLN A 5 -35.62 31.31 0.43
N ILE A 6 -35.29 32.37 -0.31
CA ILE A 6 -33.95 32.58 -0.89
C ILE A 6 -32.89 32.66 0.22
N GLU A 7 -33.13 33.44 1.27
CA GLU A 7 -32.22 33.53 2.42
C GLU A 7 -32.04 32.19 3.14
N SER A 8 -33.09 31.35 3.16
CA SER A 8 -33.01 29.99 3.71
C SER A 8 -32.12 29.08 2.85
N TYR A 9 -32.20 29.16 1.52
CA TYR A 9 -31.35 28.38 0.61
C TYR A 9 -29.89 28.81 0.69
N VAL A 10 -29.62 30.12 0.74
CA VAL A 10 -28.25 30.65 0.91
C VAL A 10 -27.66 30.16 2.24
N ARG A 11 -28.42 30.21 3.33
CA ARG A 11 -27.98 29.67 4.64
C ARG A 11 -27.73 28.16 4.64
N ALA A 12 -28.44 27.40 3.81
CA ALA A 12 -28.19 25.97 3.67
C ALA A 12 -26.88 25.71 2.90
N MET A 13 -26.61 26.47 1.83
CA MET A 13 -25.36 26.39 1.08
C MET A 13 -24.13 26.72 1.94
N ASP A 14 -24.24 27.73 2.82
CA ASP A 14 -23.17 28.11 3.76
C ASP A 14 -22.79 26.98 4.75
N GLN A 15 -23.67 25.98 4.96
CA GLN A 15 -23.43 24.85 5.87
C GLN A 15 -22.87 23.61 5.17
N VAL A 16 -22.87 23.57 3.83
CA VAL A 16 -22.34 22.44 3.07
C VAL A 16 -20.84 22.32 3.35
N PRO A 17 -20.33 21.14 3.71
CA PRO A 17 -18.90 20.89 3.97
C PRO A 17 -18.12 20.80 2.64
N ALA A 18 -18.27 21.80 1.79
CA ALA A 18 -17.63 21.94 0.49
C ALA A 18 -17.38 23.42 0.21
N VAL A 19 -16.52 23.71 -0.74
CA VAL A 19 -16.47 25.04 -1.37
C VAL A 19 -17.36 24.98 -2.60
N ILE A 20 -18.26 25.94 -2.72
CA ILE A 20 -19.15 26.11 -3.88
C ILE A 20 -18.86 27.47 -4.48
N TRP A 21 -18.73 27.54 -5.79
CA TRP A 21 -18.60 28.81 -6.49
C TRP A 21 -19.37 28.79 -7.79
N THR A 22 -19.64 29.98 -8.31
CA THR A 22 -20.16 30.14 -9.66
C THR A 22 -19.29 31.12 -10.43
N THR A 23 -19.26 30.98 -11.75
CA THR A 23 -18.68 31.96 -12.66
C THR A 23 -19.73 32.42 -13.66
N ASP A 24 -19.50 33.57 -14.29
CA ASP A 24 -20.23 33.99 -15.49
C ASP A 24 -19.59 33.38 -16.76
N LEU A 25 -20.10 33.79 -17.93
CA LEU A 25 -19.60 33.40 -19.25
C LEU A 25 -18.18 33.90 -19.56
N GLU A 26 -17.70 34.93 -18.84
CA GLU A 26 -16.34 35.47 -18.98
C GLU A 26 -15.37 34.82 -17.99
N LEU A 27 -15.80 33.77 -17.29
CA LEU A 27 -15.03 33.07 -16.26
C LEU A 27 -14.66 33.98 -15.07
N CYS A 28 -15.48 34.98 -14.78
CA CYS A 28 -15.37 35.78 -13.56
C CYS A 28 -16.20 35.16 -12.44
N PHE A 29 -15.64 35.08 -11.22
CA PHE A 29 -16.38 34.57 -10.07
C PHE A 29 -17.59 35.46 -9.76
N THR A 30 -18.77 34.84 -9.65
CA THR A 30 -20.04 35.51 -9.32
C THR A 30 -20.57 35.16 -7.92
N LEU A 31 -20.05 34.08 -7.33
CA LEU A 31 -20.34 33.65 -5.96
C LEU A 31 -19.18 32.80 -5.45
N SER A 32 -18.84 32.92 -4.18
CA SER A 32 -18.14 31.86 -3.46
C SER A 32 -18.75 31.64 -2.09
N THR A 33 -19.17 30.42 -1.80
CA THR A 33 -19.75 30.05 -0.51
C THR A 33 -19.40 28.63 -0.07
N GLY A 34 -19.87 28.25 1.11
CA GLY A 34 -19.72 26.91 1.68
C GLY A 34 -18.87 26.92 2.94
N ARG A 35 -19.11 25.96 3.82
CA ARG A 35 -18.46 25.88 5.13
C ARG A 35 -16.95 25.72 4.99
N ALA A 36 -16.51 24.97 3.98
CA ALA A 36 -15.10 24.67 3.77
C ALA A 36 -14.28 25.91 3.40
N LEU A 37 -14.86 27.01 2.90
CA LEU A 37 -14.12 28.26 2.67
C LEU A 37 -13.39 28.74 3.93
N ASN A 38 -14.06 28.67 5.08
CA ASN A 38 -13.47 29.08 6.36
C ASN A 38 -12.29 28.18 6.76
N ASP A 39 -12.39 26.89 6.47
CA ASP A 39 -11.33 25.90 6.76
C ASP A 39 -10.10 26.15 5.87
N LEU A 40 -10.30 26.78 4.71
CA LEU A 40 -9.25 27.23 3.79
C LEU A 40 -8.73 28.64 4.09
N GLY A 41 -9.27 29.30 5.11
CA GLY A 41 -8.91 30.69 5.46
C GLY A 41 -9.42 31.74 4.46
N LEU A 42 -10.27 31.34 3.53
CA LEU A 42 -10.86 32.22 2.52
C LEU A 42 -12.18 32.80 3.05
N LYS A 43 -12.44 34.07 2.75
CA LYS A 43 -13.73 34.68 3.06
C LYS A 43 -14.72 34.44 1.94
N LYS A 44 -15.99 34.32 2.32
CA LYS A 44 -17.12 34.39 1.40
C LYS A 44 -16.96 35.62 0.52
N ASP A 45 -17.11 35.43 -0.79
CA ASP A 45 -17.13 36.49 -1.78
C ASP A 45 -15.83 37.34 -1.88
N GLU A 46 -14.70 36.85 -1.34
CA GLU A 46 -13.41 37.54 -1.41
C GLU A 46 -12.86 37.68 -2.84
N VAL A 47 -13.21 36.72 -3.69
CA VAL A 47 -12.76 36.62 -5.10
C VAL A 47 -13.82 37.10 -6.08
N LEU A 48 -14.90 37.75 -5.63
CA LEU A 48 -15.96 38.22 -6.54
C LEU A 48 -15.40 39.13 -7.64
N CYS A 49 -15.91 38.92 -8.86
CA CYS A 49 -15.51 39.61 -10.08
C CYS A 49 -14.05 39.40 -10.52
N MET A 50 -13.27 38.58 -9.80
CA MET A 50 -11.95 38.16 -10.25
C MET A 50 -12.11 37.11 -11.35
N SER A 51 -11.31 37.20 -12.41
CA SER A 51 -11.29 36.16 -13.44
C SER A 51 -10.55 34.92 -12.95
N LEU A 52 -10.90 33.72 -13.44
CA LEU A 52 -10.14 32.51 -13.14
C LEU A 52 -8.65 32.64 -13.52
N TYR A 53 -8.35 33.32 -14.62
CA TYR A 53 -6.98 33.58 -15.08
C TYR A 53 -6.20 34.43 -14.08
N GLU A 54 -6.84 35.46 -13.52
CA GLU A 54 -6.25 36.32 -12.49
C GLU A 54 -6.07 35.55 -11.17
N TYR A 55 -7.07 34.77 -10.75
CA TYR A 55 -7.03 34.00 -9.51
C TYR A 55 -5.92 32.94 -9.51
N PHE A 56 -5.75 32.23 -10.63
CA PHE A 56 -4.71 31.21 -10.78
C PHE A 56 -3.36 31.76 -11.27
N ASP A 57 -3.24 33.08 -11.47
CA ASP A 57 -2.05 33.74 -12.01
C ASP A 57 -1.50 33.02 -13.26
N THR A 58 -2.38 32.75 -14.22
CA THR A 58 -2.03 32.06 -15.45
C THR A 58 -2.85 32.58 -16.62
N ASN A 59 -2.30 32.48 -17.83
CA ASN A 59 -3.00 32.75 -19.08
C ASN A 59 -3.18 31.47 -19.93
N ASP A 60 -2.91 30.30 -19.34
CA ASP A 60 -2.99 29.02 -20.03
C ASP A 60 -4.43 28.47 -19.99
N PRO A 61 -5.16 28.44 -21.12
CA PRO A 61 -6.52 27.90 -21.17
C PRO A 61 -6.55 26.37 -21.00
N THR A 62 -5.40 25.70 -21.10
CA THR A 62 -5.27 24.25 -20.90
C THR A 62 -5.01 23.88 -19.44
N TYR A 63 -4.76 24.88 -18.57
CA TYR A 63 -4.64 24.64 -17.14
C TYR A 63 -5.93 24.02 -16.61
N GLU A 64 -5.85 22.86 -15.95
CA GLU A 64 -6.99 21.96 -15.69
C GLU A 64 -8.22 22.67 -15.08
N PRO A 65 -8.09 23.53 -14.04
CA PRO A 65 -9.23 24.29 -13.55
C PRO A 65 -9.89 25.16 -14.61
N ILE A 66 -9.13 25.86 -15.44
CA ILE A 66 -9.65 26.74 -16.49
C ILE A 66 -10.26 25.92 -17.62
N ALA A 67 -9.56 24.88 -18.08
CA ALA A 67 -10.03 23.97 -19.11
C ALA A 67 -11.37 23.31 -18.72
N ALA A 68 -11.54 22.93 -17.45
CA ALA A 68 -12.78 22.36 -16.94
C ALA A 68 -13.95 23.35 -16.99
N HIS A 69 -13.72 24.64 -16.72
CA HIS A 69 -14.77 25.66 -16.85
C HIS A 69 -15.08 25.95 -18.32
N ILE A 70 -14.10 25.97 -19.21
CA ILE A 70 -14.33 26.11 -20.66
C ILE A 70 -15.20 24.95 -21.17
N LYS A 71 -14.91 23.71 -20.80
CA LYS A 71 -15.74 22.54 -21.12
C LYS A 71 -17.17 22.68 -20.58
N ALA A 72 -17.33 23.20 -19.36
CA ALA A 72 -18.65 23.44 -18.80
C ALA A 72 -19.44 24.52 -19.58
N LEU A 73 -18.77 25.55 -20.12
CA LEU A 73 -19.41 26.50 -21.03
C LEU A 73 -19.83 25.87 -22.37
N ASP A 74 -19.21 24.75 -22.76
CA ASP A 74 -19.62 23.92 -23.90
C ASP A 74 -20.70 22.88 -23.53
N GLY A 75 -21.20 22.88 -22.29
CA GLY A 75 -22.23 21.96 -21.79
C GLY A 75 -21.70 20.66 -21.20
N GLU A 76 -20.38 20.52 -21.01
CA GLU A 76 -19.76 19.29 -20.53
C GLU A 76 -19.38 19.37 -19.04
N LYS A 77 -19.78 18.35 -18.27
CA LYS A 77 -19.31 18.15 -16.90
C LYS A 77 -17.85 17.70 -16.89
N SER A 78 -17.05 18.30 -16.00
CA SER A 78 -15.67 17.90 -15.73
C SER A 78 -15.45 17.60 -14.25
N THR A 79 -14.57 16.64 -13.95
CA THR A 79 -14.16 16.34 -12.57
C THR A 79 -12.68 16.02 -12.54
N PHE A 80 -11.96 16.69 -11.64
CA PHE A 80 -10.52 16.58 -11.51
C PHE A 80 -10.11 16.71 -10.05
N VAL A 81 -8.90 16.27 -9.73
CA VAL A 81 -8.34 16.33 -8.38
C VAL A 81 -7.17 17.30 -8.39
N VAL A 82 -7.12 18.19 -7.40
CA VAL A 82 -5.99 19.09 -7.19
C VAL A 82 -5.51 18.98 -5.75
N GLU A 83 -4.24 19.25 -5.57
CA GLU A 83 -3.65 19.45 -4.26
C GLU A 83 -3.53 20.96 -4.01
N TRP A 84 -3.98 21.41 -2.85
CA TRP A 84 -3.95 22.81 -2.46
C TRP A 84 -3.81 22.91 -0.94
N ASN A 85 -2.79 23.64 -0.46
CA ASN A 85 -2.47 23.78 0.96
C ASN A 85 -2.45 22.45 1.73
N ASP A 86 -1.69 21.48 1.25
CA ASP A 86 -1.54 20.13 1.84
C ASP A 86 -2.87 19.34 1.97
N ARG A 87 -3.90 19.75 1.22
CA ARG A 87 -5.19 19.07 1.15
C ARG A 87 -5.50 18.67 -0.28
N ILE A 88 -6.25 17.60 -0.44
CA ILE A 88 -6.64 17.04 -1.72
C ILE A 88 -8.11 17.38 -1.96
N PHE A 89 -8.38 18.15 -3.01
CA PHE A 89 -9.73 18.53 -3.40
C PHE A 89 -10.16 17.81 -4.66
N GLN A 90 -11.30 17.15 -4.60
CA GLN A 90 -12.05 16.75 -5.78
C GLN A 90 -12.93 17.92 -6.23
N ASN A 91 -12.63 18.45 -7.40
CA ASN A 91 -13.37 19.53 -8.02
C ASN A 91 -14.29 18.97 -9.09
N THR A 92 -15.56 19.36 -9.06
CA THR A 92 -16.53 19.07 -10.10
C THR A 92 -17.08 20.39 -10.62
N ILE A 93 -16.98 20.58 -11.94
CA ILE A 93 -17.47 21.77 -12.65
C ILE A 93 -18.56 21.33 -13.60
N GLU A 94 -19.68 22.03 -13.55
CA GLU A 94 -20.86 21.79 -14.38
C GLU A 94 -21.38 23.11 -14.98
N PRO A 95 -22.09 23.06 -16.11
CA PRO A 95 -22.74 24.23 -16.67
C PRO A 95 -23.83 24.74 -15.70
N LEU A 96 -23.86 26.04 -15.49
CA LEU A 96 -24.94 26.71 -14.76
C LEU A 96 -25.98 27.22 -15.77
N TYR A 97 -27.22 26.76 -15.65
CA TYR A 97 -28.32 27.14 -16.55
C TYR A 97 -29.25 28.18 -15.92
N ASP A 98 -29.83 29.03 -16.76
CA ASP A 98 -30.98 29.87 -16.40
C ASP A 98 -32.32 29.10 -16.50
N GLU A 99 -33.45 29.81 -16.31
CA GLU A 99 -34.79 29.21 -16.38
C GLU A 99 -35.15 28.70 -17.80
N ASP A 100 -34.45 29.18 -18.84
CA ASP A 100 -34.69 28.85 -20.24
C ASP A 100 -33.69 27.79 -20.78
N GLU A 101 -33.01 27.06 -19.89
CA GLU A 101 -31.95 26.08 -20.20
C GLU A 101 -30.75 26.66 -20.97
N LYS A 102 -30.54 27.97 -20.89
CA LYS A 102 -29.35 28.60 -21.48
C LYS A 102 -28.23 28.65 -20.45
N ILE A 103 -27.01 28.36 -20.90
CA ILE A 103 -25.81 28.46 -20.06
C ILE A 103 -25.61 29.94 -19.67
N LEU A 104 -25.62 30.19 -18.35
CA LEU A 104 -25.35 31.48 -17.71
C LEU A 104 -23.87 31.59 -17.27
N GLY A 105 -23.20 30.45 -17.11
CA GLY A 105 -21.83 30.35 -16.65
C GLY A 105 -21.55 28.94 -16.14
N CYS A 106 -20.74 28.83 -15.08
CA CYS A 106 -20.38 27.54 -14.49
C CYS A 106 -20.74 27.51 -13.00
N ILE A 107 -21.00 26.30 -12.49
CA ILE A 107 -21.03 26.01 -11.05
C ILE A 107 -19.94 25.00 -10.74
N GLY A 108 -19.17 25.29 -9.70
CA GLY A 108 -18.11 24.44 -9.20
C GLY A 108 -18.36 24.03 -7.76
N ILE A 109 -17.96 22.79 -7.44
CA ILE A 109 -17.87 22.30 -6.08
C ILE A 109 -16.50 21.66 -5.84
N ALA A 110 -15.86 21.99 -4.73
CA ALA A 110 -14.64 21.37 -4.25
C ALA A 110 -14.94 20.65 -2.94
N LEU A 111 -14.72 19.33 -2.96
CA LEU A 111 -14.84 18.47 -1.80
C LEU A 111 -13.45 18.11 -1.31
N ASP A 112 -13.18 18.34 -0.03
CA ASP A 112 -11.97 17.84 0.62
C ASP A 112 -12.07 16.31 0.73
N ILE A 113 -11.15 15.62 0.05
CA ILE A 113 -11.05 14.16 0.04
C ILE A 113 -9.73 13.69 0.66
N THR A 114 -9.06 14.55 1.43
CA THR A 114 -7.75 14.25 2.04
C THR A 114 -7.82 13.02 2.93
N GLU A 115 -8.76 13.00 3.89
CA GLU A 115 -8.96 11.86 4.80
C GLU A 115 -9.26 10.56 4.03
N ILE A 116 -10.09 10.64 2.99
CA ILE A 116 -10.42 9.48 2.13
C ILE A 116 -9.15 8.96 1.42
N LYS A 117 -8.29 9.87 0.94
CA LYS A 117 -7.07 9.50 0.22
C LYS A 117 -6.00 8.93 1.14
N GLU A 118 -5.88 9.46 2.35
CA GLU A 118 -4.99 8.95 3.40
C GLU A 118 -5.43 7.54 3.84
N ASP A 119 -6.72 7.35 4.13
CA ASP A 119 -7.29 6.04 4.48
C ASP A 119 -7.08 5.01 3.35
N GLU A 120 -7.31 5.41 2.09
CA GLU A 120 -7.05 4.56 0.93
C GLU A 120 -5.57 4.18 0.82
N ALA A 121 -4.65 5.08 1.16
CA ALA A 121 -3.22 4.82 1.10
C ALA A 121 -2.79 3.86 2.22
N GLU A 122 -3.23 4.09 3.46
CA GLU A 122 -2.93 3.20 4.59
C GLU A 122 -3.48 1.80 4.33
N LYS A 123 -4.72 1.70 3.85
CA LYS A 123 -5.34 0.43 3.51
C LYS A 123 -4.55 -0.35 2.45
N ARG A 124 -4.07 0.31 1.40
CA ARG A 124 -3.25 -0.34 0.36
C ARG A 124 -1.97 -0.94 0.93
N VAL A 125 -1.27 -0.20 1.80
CA VAL A 125 -0.05 -0.70 2.47
C VAL A 125 -0.36 -1.94 3.32
N LEU A 126 -1.44 -1.91 4.09
CA LEU A 126 -1.87 -3.05 4.91
C LEU A 126 -2.27 -4.27 4.07
N GLU A 127 -2.95 -4.05 2.95
CA GLU A 127 -3.33 -5.12 2.02
C GLU A 127 -2.11 -5.78 1.36
N GLU A 128 -1.09 -4.99 1.00
CA GLU A 128 0.17 -5.49 0.45
C GLU A 128 0.94 -6.33 1.49
N ASP A 129 1.10 -5.83 2.72
CA ASP A 129 1.76 -6.56 3.80
C ASP A 129 1.03 -7.86 4.15
N LEU A 130 -0.31 -7.82 4.21
CA LEU A 130 -1.11 -9.02 4.43
C LEU A 130 -0.92 -10.05 3.30
N ARG A 131 -0.90 -9.59 2.04
CA ARG A 131 -0.69 -10.45 0.88
C ARG A 131 0.69 -11.10 0.90
N GLU A 132 1.73 -10.36 1.29
CA GLU A 132 3.08 -10.93 1.45
C GLU A 132 3.13 -11.97 2.57
N LYS A 133 2.54 -11.66 3.73
CA LYS A 133 2.45 -12.60 4.86
C LYS A 133 1.72 -13.88 4.49
N GLN A 134 0.61 -13.79 3.74
CA GLN A 134 -0.13 -14.96 3.25
C GLN A 134 0.70 -15.81 2.29
N LYS A 135 1.42 -15.19 1.34
CA LYS A 135 2.34 -15.91 0.44
C LYS A 135 3.42 -16.65 1.24
N MET A 136 4.02 -15.98 2.23
CA MET A 136 5.04 -16.58 3.07
C MET A 136 4.48 -17.73 3.92
N GLN A 137 3.24 -17.60 4.43
CA GLN A 137 2.57 -18.66 5.17
C GLN A 137 2.32 -19.91 4.31
N VAL A 138 1.89 -19.73 3.05
CA VAL A 138 1.71 -20.85 2.12
C VAL A 138 3.05 -21.50 1.77
N ALA A 139 4.08 -20.70 1.48
CA ALA A 139 5.42 -21.21 1.19
C ALA A 139 6.00 -22.01 2.37
N ALA A 140 5.82 -21.50 3.59
CA ALA A 140 6.14 -22.21 4.82
C ALA A 140 5.38 -23.55 4.92
N GLN A 141 4.05 -23.54 4.76
CA GLN A 141 3.28 -24.78 4.86
C GLN A 141 3.74 -25.85 3.85
N LEU A 142 4.03 -25.44 2.60
CA LEU A 142 4.56 -26.33 1.57
C LEU A 142 5.95 -26.88 1.94
N ALA A 143 6.85 -26.02 2.43
CA ALA A 143 8.17 -26.41 2.90
C ALA A 143 8.10 -27.44 4.03
N SER A 144 7.17 -27.28 4.99
CA SER A 144 6.97 -28.24 6.07
C SER A 144 6.48 -29.60 5.54
N ILE A 145 5.55 -29.62 4.59
CA ILE A 145 5.03 -30.86 4.00
C ILE A 145 6.14 -31.56 3.22
N ILE A 146 6.83 -30.84 2.32
CA ILE A 146 7.92 -31.38 1.50
C ILE A 146 9.05 -31.91 2.39
N SER A 147 9.43 -31.20 3.44
CA SER A 147 10.51 -31.62 4.34
C SER A 147 10.15 -32.91 5.08
N ASN A 148 8.90 -33.06 5.53
CA ASN A 148 8.43 -34.30 6.16
C ASN A 148 8.49 -35.48 5.18
N ASP A 149 7.97 -35.33 3.97
CA ASP A 149 7.98 -36.39 2.96
C ASP A 149 9.40 -36.77 2.55
N PHE A 150 10.27 -35.79 2.42
CA PHE A 150 11.67 -36.02 2.10
C PHE A 150 12.39 -36.76 3.23
N ASN A 151 12.19 -36.36 4.49
CA ASN A 151 12.73 -37.07 5.65
C ASN A 151 12.24 -38.53 5.73
N ASN A 152 10.99 -38.79 5.33
CA ASN A 152 10.46 -40.15 5.26
C ASN A 152 11.23 -40.99 4.22
N LEU A 153 11.46 -40.46 3.02
CA LEU A 153 12.25 -41.13 1.98
C LEU A 153 13.69 -41.38 2.44
N MET A 154 14.33 -40.41 3.09
CA MET A 154 15.69 -40.56 3.59
C MET A 154 15.79 -41.69 4.63
N THR A 155 14.79 -41.82 5.50
CA THR A 155 14.73 -42.88 6.51
C THR A 155 14.65 -44.27 5.88
N VAL A 156 13.89 -44.44 4.79
CA VAL A 156 13.81 -45.72 4.06
C VAL A 156 15.13 -46.04 3.35
N ILE A 157 15.73 -45.04 2.70
CA ILE A 157 17.02 -45.21 2.00
C ILE A 157 18.11 -45.62 2.99
N GLU A 158 18.21 -44.93 4.14
CA GLU A 158 19.17 -45.29 5.19
C GLU A 158 18.92 -46.68 5.77
N GLY A 159 17.66 -47.08 5.97
CA GLY A 159 17.32 -48.42 6.41
C GLY A 159 17.84 -49.51 5.45
N ASN A 160 17.66 -49.31 4.15
CA ASN A 160 18.17 -50.22 3.12
C ASN A 160 19.71 -50.24 3.06
N ILE A 161 20.37 -49.09 3.22
CA ILE A 161 21.83 -48.99 3.27
C ILE A 161 22.38 -49.77 4.45
N ASN A 162 21.78 -49.62 5.64
CA ASN A 162 22.21 -50.36 6.83
C ASN A 162 22.05 -51.87 6.66
N LEU A 163 20.94 -52.33 6.07
CA LEU A 163 20.74 -53.74 5.72
C LEU A 163 21.80 -54.26 4.73
N LEU A 164 22.16 -53.45 3.73
CA LEU A 164 23.21 -53.81 2.77
C LEU A 164 24.60 -53.88 3.41
N ASP A 165 24.91 -52.98 4.35
CA ASP A 165 26.19 -52.97 5.08
C ASP A 165 26.32 -54.21 5.98
N GLU A 166 25.24 -54.60 6.66
CA GLU A 166 25.17 -55.84 7.47
C GLU A 166 25.36 -57.11 6.64
N LEU A 167 24.90 -57.14 5.38
CA LEU A 167 24.98 -58.31 4.51
C LEU A 167 26.31 -58.43 3.73
N ASN A 168 27.06 -57.33 3.56
CA ASN A 168 28.24 -57.25 2.68
C ASN A 168 29.56 -56.91 3.40
N SER A 169 29.76 -57.40 4.62
CA SER A 169 30.89 -57.02 5.51
C SER A 169 32.32 -57.28 4.97
N ASN A 170 32.50 -57.82 3.76
CA ASN A 170 33.79 -58.12 3.11
C ASN A 170 33.87 -57.72 1.61
N SER A 171 32.97 -56.86 1.12
CA SER A 171 32.90 -56.52 -0.33
C SER A 171 33.59 -55.19 -0.70
N GLU A 172 34.03 -55.06 -1.96
CA GLU A 172 34.58 -53.82 -2.56
C GLU A 172 33.62 -52.60 -2.48
N ASN A 173 32.34 -52.82 -2.14
CA ASN A 173 31.29 -51.80 -2.19
C ASN A 173 31.08 -51.04 -0.88
N THR A 174 31.82 -51.36 0.20
CA THR A 174 31.65 -50.72 1.53
C THR A 174 31.84 -49.21 1.48
N ASP A 175 32.77 -48.71 0.67
CA ASP A 175 33.02 -47.26 0.54
C ASP A 175 31.86 -46.55 -0.19
N MET A 176 31.27 -47.17 -1.21
CA MET A 176 30.06 -46.65 -1.88
C MET A 176 28.86 -46.60 -0.92
N ILE A 177 28.66 -47.63 -0.10
CA ILE A 177 27.57 -47.68 0.89
C ILE A 177 27.70 -46.53 1.90
N LYS A 178 28.91 -46.28 2.40
CA LYS A 178 29.20 -45.15 3.30
C LYS A 178 28.98 -43.79 2.64
N GLU A 179 29.36 -43.64 1.38
CA GLU A 179 29.19 -42.38 0.65
C GLU A 179 27.71 -42.04 0.42
N ILE A 180 26.89 -43.04 0.08
CA ILE A 180 25.43 -42.87 -0.06
C ILE A 180 24.80 -42.53 1.31
N SER A 181 25.21 -43.21 2.38
CA SER A 181 24.75 -42.91 3.75
C SER A 181 25.06 -41.45 4.14
N SER A 182 26.29 -41.01 3.90
CA SER A 182 26.72 -39.63 4.13
C SER A 182 25.95 -38.60 3.29
N ALA A 183 25.63 -38.93 2.03
CA ALA A 183 24.76 -38.10 1.21
C ALA A 183 23.34 -38.01 1.81
N CYS A 184 22.84 -39.09 2.41
CA CYS A 184 21.53 -39.12 3.02
C CYS A 184 21.42 -38.22 4.27
N VAL A 185 22.40 -38.32 5.16
CA VAL A 185 22.48 -37.47 6.35
C VAL A 185 22.55 -35.99 5.96
N ARG A 186 23.38 -35.64 4.96
CA ARG A 186 23.48 -34.26 4.46
C ARG A 186 22.15 -33.76 3.89
N ALA A 187 21.42 -34.60 3.16
CA ALA A 187 20.13 -34.24 2.59
C ALA A 187 19.08 -33.96 3.67
N ARG A 188 19.07 -34.74 4.76
CA ARG A 188 18.24 -34.54 5.96
C ARG A 188 18.57 -33.23 6.69
N ASP A 189 19.86 -32.92 6.84
CA ASP A 189 20.29 -31.67 7.48
C ASP A 189 19.84 -30.43 6.70
N ILE A 190 19.87 -30.50 5.36
CA ILE A 190 19.39 -29.42 4.49
C ILE A 190 17.87 -29.24 4.65
N THR A 191 17.11 -30.33 4.71
CA THR A 191 15.66 -30.26 4.90
C THR A 191 15.28 -29.74 6.29
N ALA A 192 16.02 -30.12 7.33
CA ALA A 192 15.82 -29.58 8.68
C ALA A 192 16.06 -28.06 8.76
N LYS A 193 17.04 -27.52 8.01
CA LYS A 193 17.27 -26.07 7.90
C LYS A 193 16.13 -25.36 7.17
N LEU A 194 15.62 -25.96 6.10
CA LEU A 194 14.50 -25.43 5.32
C LEU A 194 13.20 -25.40 6.16
N MET A 195 13.01 -26.39 7.04
CA MET A 195 11.90 -26.45 7.99
C MET A 195 11.97 -25.37 9.07
N ASN A 196 13.17 -25.08 9.60
CA ASN A 196 13.36 -23.97 10.57
C ASN A 196 13.03 -22.60 9.96
N LEU A 197 13.34 -22.38 8.68
CA LEU A 197 12.97 -21.14 7.97
C LEU A 197 11.45 -21.03 7.73
N SER A 198 10.77 -22.16 7.68
CA SER A 198 9.34 -22.27 7.44
C SER A 198 8.49 -22.18 8.71
N GLN A 199 9.04 -22.50 9.88
CA GLN A 199 8.26 -22.39 11.11
C GLN A 199 8.07 -20.93 11.48
N LYS A 200 6.81 -20.54 11.75
CA LYS A 200 6.51 -19.34 12.52
C LYS A 200 7.37 -19.42 13.77
N ASN A 201 8.31 -18.50 13.96
CA ASN A 201 8.96 -18.32 15.26
C ASN A 201 7.88 -17.87 16.25
N GLU A 202 7.11 -18.80 16.80
CA GLU A 202 6.66 -18.70 18.17
C GLU A 202 7.94 -18.64 18.99
N TYR A 203 8.35 -17.42 19.33
CA TYR A 203 9.37 -17.20 20.33
C TYR A 203 8.88 -17.89 21.61
N SER A 204 9.42 -19.08 21.87
CA SER A 204 9.34 -19.77 23.15
C SER A 204 10.63 -19.44 23.91
N PRO A 205 10.71 -18.31 24.64
CA PRO A 205 11.88 -18.00 25.43
C PRO A 205 12.07 -19.10 26.48
N THR A 206 13.14 -19.87 26.33
CA THR A 206 13.58 -20.84 27.33
C THR A 206 14.64 -20.19 28.20
N LEU A 207 14.64 -20.51 29.50
CA LEU A 207 15.66 -20.03 30.43
C LEU A 207 17.01 -20.58 29.97
N CYS A 208 17.89 -19.71 29.49
CA CYS A 208 19.17 -20.12 28.90
C CYS A 208 20.33 -19.42 29.59
N ASP A 209 21.44 -20.15 29.72
CA ASP A 209 22.69 -19.65 30.24
C ASP A 209 23.46 -18.95 29.11
N LEU A 210 23.39 -17.62 29.09
CA LEU A 210 24.06 -16.77 28.11
C LEU A 210 25.57 -17.05 28.01
N ASN A 211 26.24 -17.37 29.12
CA ASN A 211 27.68 -17.66 29.09
C ASN A 211 27.96 -18.93 28.28
N LYS A 212 27.12 -19.96 28.39
CA LYS A 212 27.28 -21.20 27.60
C LYS A 212 27.05 -20.97 26.11
N ILE A 213 26.09 -20.11 25.74
CA ILE A 213 25.81 -19.77 24.34
C ILE A 213 26.98 -18.99 23.74
N VAL A 214 27.48 -17.98 24.45
CA VAL A 214 28.62 -17.16 24.03
C VAL A 214 29.88 -18.00 23.86
N VAL A 215 30.20 -18.88 24.81
CA VAL A 215 31.37 -19.78 24.71
C VAL A 215 31.25 -20.70 23.50
N LYS A 216 30.08 -21.33 23.28
CA LYS A 216 29.85 -22.19 22.11
C LYS A 216 30.05 -21.46 20.78
N HIS A 217 29.62 -20.20 20.68
CA HIS A 217 29.78 -19.41 19.46
C HIS A 217 31.23 -18.90 19.28
N ILE A 218 31.92 -18.55 20.36
CA ILE A 218 33.35 -18.21 20.32
C ILE A 218 34.17 -19.38 19.81
N ASP A 219 33.90 -20.61 20.26
CA ASP A 219 34.62 -21.80 19.81
C ASP A 219 34.38 -22.09 18.32
N MET A 220 33.13 -21.93 17.87
CA MET A 220 32.75 -22.06 16.46
C MET A 220 33.46 -21.03 15.57
N VAL A 221 33.49 -19.77 16.02
CA VAL A 221 34.14 -18.65 15.32
C VAL A 221 35.67 -18.82 15.32
N ARG A 222 36.27 -19.26 16.42
CA ARG A 222 37.70 -19.60 16.46
C ARG A 222 38.05 -20.73 15.50
N HIS A 223 37.17 -21.71 15.33
CA HIS A 223 37.39 -22.80 14.38
C HIS A 223 37.31 -22.34 12.92
N LEU A 224 36.46 -21.34 12.63
CA LEU A 224 36.32 -20.73 11.30
C LEU A 224 37.47 -19.77 10.95
N ILE A 225 38.05 -19.10 11.95
CA ILE A 225 39.14 -18.12 11.75
C ILE A 225 40.52 -18.79 11.94
N GLY A 226 40.60 -19.93 12.61
CA GLY A 226 41.85 -20.60 12.99
C GLY A 226 42.42 -21.61 11.97
N SER A 227 41.98 -21.61 10.71
CA SER A 227 42.54 -22.49 9.66
C SER A 227 43.57 -21.79 8.74
N GLU A 228 44.13 -20.64 9.14
CA GLU A 228 45.12 -19.91 8.32
C GLU A 228 46.44 -19.49 9.02
N ASP A 229 46.83 -20.08 10.16
CA ASP A 229 48.18 -19.86 10.68
C ASP A 229 49.09 -21.07 10.38
N LYS A 230 49.82 -20.94 9.27
CA LYS A 230 51.10 -21.63 9.00
C LYS A 230 52.26 -20.74 9.41
#